data_AF-A0A1X0YB83-F1
#
_entry.id   AF-A0A1X0YB83-F1
#
_cell.length_a   1.000
_cell.length_b   1.000
_cell.length_c   1.000
_cell.angle_alpha   90.00
_cell.angle_beta   90.00
_cell.angle_gamma   90.00
#
_symmetry.space_group_name_H-M   'P 1'
#
loop_
_entity.id
_entity.type
_entity.pdbx_description
1 polymer ?
#
loop_
_entity_poly.entity_id
_entity_poly.type
_entity_poly.pdbx_seq_one_letter_code
_entity_poly.pdbx_strand_id
1 'polypeptide(L)'
;MRILLLIGLLWPALLSAMTLDGETRWQGAMTIREPVRVVSGATLRIEPGARITFAGGGLTVSGRLIARQCELGGKNWSGIVLKGVGADTLLADCRISGAATGVLVESGEPRLEGLTLEGNRIGIELRRKSAATVTGCLLRDNSRVGLFVKDGATAAVVNNRFEKNGRFGAYLYKAQPRRFTGNVFTGNPTGLMVSHYGSNPRLVENCLTGNGTAVLVDRAARPVLRRNDIRDNEIGVRCYRRSDPLLEKNRISGNRTGVSIAYSSYPRLRDNDLSGNGTALFLEYQSAQWEREKGAAAREQEVSRSAFGGRPRQEVGEAERRPRKLDGTIDARGNWWGTAATAELGRIGDDGNPSFIDDGRDRPTFEEGGRNWPLDRVRFAPWLNEAVW
;
A
#
# COMPACT_ATOMS: atom_id res chain seq x y z
N MET A 1 29.75 -42.78 49.69
CA MET A 1 29.46 -42.27 48.33
C MET A 1 28.25 -41.34 48.40
N ARG A 2 28.43 -40.04 48.21
CA ARG A 2 27.50 -39.10 47.56
C ARG A 2 28.14 -37.72 47.50
N ILE A 3 28.75 -37.44 46.36
CA ILE A 3 29.30 -36.14 45.95
C ILE A 3 28.10 -35.31 45.47
N LEU A 4 27.82 -34.18 46.11
CA LEU A 4 26.89 -33.19 45.55
C LEU A 4 27.65 -32.31 44.54
N LEU A 5 27.39 -32.53 43.25
CA LEU A 5 27.74 -31.59 42.19
C LEU A 5 26.79 -30.38 42.26
N LEU A 6 27.31 -29.19 42.57
CA LEU A 6 26.63 -27.94 42.22
C LEU A 6 26.84 -27.68 40.73
N ILE A 7 25.82 -27.96 39.92
CA ILE A 7 25.75 -27.51 38.54
C ILE A 7 25.39 -26.02 38.59
N GLY A 8 26.37 -25.16 38.35
CA GLY A 8 26.14 -23.73 38.12
C GLY A 8 25.34 -23.56 36.84
N LEU A 9 24.04 -23.30 36.96
CA LEU A 9 23.19 -22.80 35.88
C LEU A 9 23.70 -21.41 35.48
N LEU A 10 24.49 -21.35 34.41
CA LEU A 10 24.76 -20.13 33.66
C LEU A 10 23.44 -19.63 33.08
N TRP A 11 22.75 -18.78 33.84
CA TRP A 11 21.66 -17.97 33.30
C TRP A 11 22.28 -17.08 32.21
N PRO A 12 21.80 -17.11 30.95
CA PRO A 12 22.22 -16.12 29.99
C PRO A 12 21.82 -14.75 30.56
N ALA A 13 22.81 -13.89 30.80
CA ALA A 13 22.56 -12.52 31.22
C ALA A 13 21.59 -11.90 30.20
N LEU A 14 20.37 -11.65 30.62
CA LEU A 14 19.45 -10.80 29.87
C LEU A 14 20.17 -9.46 29.73
N LEU A 15 20.65 -9.16 28.52
CA LEU A 15 21.24 -7.86 28.20
C LEU A 15 20.18 -6.80 28.48
N SER A 16 20.34 -6.10 29.61
CA SER A 16 19.51 -4.96 29.97
C SER A 16 19.62 -3.88 28.90
N ALA A 17 18.50 -3.27 28.55
CA ALA A 17 18.49 -2.19 27.57
C ALA A 17 19.26 -0.97 28.10
N MET A 18 20.16 -0.40 27.30
CA MET A 18 20.78 0.89 27.58
C MET A 18 19.69 1.98 27.57
N THR A 19 19.66 2.80 28.60
CA THR A 19 18.68 3.90 28.74
C THR A 19 19.40 5.23 28.63
N LEU A 20 18.87 6.11 27.78
CA LEU A 20 19.32 7.49 27.57
C LEU A 20 18.23 8.42 28.11
N ASP A 21 18.54 9.16 29.17
CA ASP A 21 17.62 10.00 29.96
C ASP A 21 17.94 11.51 29.91
N GLY A 22 19.00 11.89 29.19
CA GLY A 22 19.38 13.29 28.93
C GLY A 22 19.66 13.57 27.45
N GLU A 23 20.51 14.57 27.19
CA GLU A 23 21.03 14.83 25.84
C GLU A 23 22.22 13.91 25.56
N THR A 24 22.10 13.05 24.55
CA THR A 24 23.14 12.11 24.13
C THR A 24 23.50 12.36 22.67
N ARG A 25 24.79 12.27 22.34
CA ARG A 25 25.30 12.39 20.97
C ARG A 25 25.99 11.12 20.53
N TRP A 26 25.64 10.63 19.35
CA TRP A 26 26.34 9.54 18.65
C TRP A 26 27.06 10.09 17.43
N GLN A 27 28.31 9.73 17.27
CA GLN A 27 29.19 10.22 16.21
C GLN A 27 30.22 9.17 15.83
N GLY A 28 30.76 9.25 14.62
CA GLY A 28 31.73 8.27 14.10
C GLY A 28 31.13 6.87 13.95
N ALA A 29 31.99 5.86 13.98
CA ALA A 29 31.57 4.46 13.89
C ALA A 29 31.27 3.90 15.29
N MET A 30 30.08 3.34 15.48
CA MET A 30 29.65 2.72 16.74
C MET A 30 29.03 1.36 16.49
N THR A 31 29.26 0.41 17.41
CA THR A 31 28.55 -0.87 17.43
C THR A 31 27.70 -0.96 18.69
N ILE A 32 26.41 -1.18 18.51
CA ILE A 32 25.41 -1.32 19.57
C ILE A 32 25.03 -2.80 19.69
N ARG A 33 25.18 -3.40 20.86
CA ARG A 33 24.94 -4.84 21.09
C ARG A 33 23.65 -5.11 21.84
N GLU A 34 23.22 -4.16 22.65
CA GLU A 34 22.03 -4.18 23.47
C GLU A 34 20.93 -3.27 22.89
N PRO A 35 19.65 -3.50 23.23
CA PRO A 35 18.60 -2.54 22.90
C PRO A 35 18.86 -1.17 23.54
N VAL A 36 18.58 -0.09 22.82
CA VAL A 36 18.72 1.30 23.32
C VAL A 36 17.34 1.94 23.46
N ARG A 37 17.12 2.66 24.55
CA ARG A 37 15.90 3.41 24.83
C ARG A 37 16.21 4.87 25.10
N VAL A 38 15.63 5.77 24.31
CA VAL A 38 15.60 7.21 24.59
C VAL A 38 14.27 7.50 25.27
N VAL A 39 14.29 7.81 26.56
CA VAL A 39 13.05 8.02 27.34
C VAL A 39 12.43 9.39 27.07
N SER A 40 11.19 9.58 27.53
CA SER A 40 10.52 10.89 27.43
C SER A 40 11.38 11.98 28.08
N GLY A 41 11.46 13.15 27.46
CA GLY A 41 12.32 14.26 27.90
C GLY A 41 13.79 14.17 27.44
N ALA A 42 14.27 12.98 27.06
CA ALA A 42 15.62 12.79 26.55
C ALA A 42 15.73 13.11 25.06
N THR A 43 16.93 13.46 24.60
CA THR A 43 17.23 13.71 23.19
C THR A 43 18.45 12.90 22.76
N LEU A 44 18.29 12.10 21.72
CA LEU A 44 19.41 11.50 21.00
C LEU A 44 19.69 12.28 19.72
N ARG A 45 20.92 12.75 19.56
CA ARG A 45 21.44 13.32 18.30
C ARG A 45 22.41 12.33 17.67
N ILE A 46 22.19 11.99 16.40
CA ILE A 46 23.13 11.21 15.59
C ILE A 46 23.72 12.15 14.55
N GLU A 47 25.01 12.43 14.71
CA GLU A 47 25.73 13.43 13.93
C GLU A 47 25.93 12.98 12.47
N PRO A 48 26.03 13.92 11.51
CA PRO A 48 26.39 13.62 10.13
C PRO A 48 27.65 12.76 10.01
N GLY A 49 27.60 11.78 9.10
CA GLY A 49 28.69 10.83 8.86
C GLY A 49 28.79 9.69 9.88
N ALA A 50 27.96 9.67 10.93
CA ALA A 50 27.94 8.57 11.87
C ALA A 50 27.51 7.24 11.19
N ARG A 51 28.14 6.13 11.58
CA ARG A 51 27.80 4.78 11.15
C ARG A 51 27.51 3.92 12.36
N ILE A 52 26.24 3.63 12.58
CA ILE A 52 25.75 2.87 13.74
C ILE A 52 25.41 1.46 13.29
N THR A 53 26.17 0.49 13.79
CA THR A 53 25.96 -0.94 13.52
C THR A 53 25.29 -1.62 14.70
N PHE A 54 24.10 -2.16 14.50
CA PHE A 54 23.38 -2.97 15.49
C PHE A 54 23.71 -4.46 15.32
N ALA A 55 24.24 -5.07 16.38
CA ALA A 55 24.52 -6.51 16.45
C ALA A 55 23.38 -7.32 17.11
N GLY A 56 22.16 -6.78 17.04
CA GLY A 56 20.96 -7.25 17.74
C GLY A 56 20.17 -6.07 18.31
N GLY A 57 19.07 -6.35 19.01
CA GLY A 57 18.27 -5.30 19.67
C GLY A 57 17.65 -4.29 18.70
N GLY A 58 17.66 -3.01 19.06
CA GLY A 58 17.15 -1.90 18.25
C GLY A 58 17.06 -0.60 19.05
N LEU A 59 16.65 0.48 18.39
CA LEU A 59 16.54 1.81 18.99
C LEU A 59 15.06 2.15 19.23
N THR A 60 14.65 2.29 20.48
CA THR A 60 13.31 2.78 20.84
C THR A 60 13.40 4.22 21.34
N VAL A 61 12.59 5.12 20.78
CA VAL A 61 12.57 6.53 21.13
C VAL A 61 11.17 6.92 21.56
N SER A 62 11.04 7.29 22.84
CA SER A 62 9.86 7.95 23.40
C SER A 62 10.12 9.43 23.71
N GLY A 63 11.39 9.86 23.69
CA GLY A 63 11.79 11.27 23.70
C GLY A 63 11.94 11.83 22.29
N ARG A 64 13.08 12.45 22.00
CA ARG A 64 13.39 13.06 20.71
C ARG A 64 14.56 12.38 20.02
N LEU A 65 14.46 12.19 18.70
CA LEU A 65 15.58 11.77 17.85
C LEU A 65 15.85 12.83 16.78
N ILE A 66 17.11 13.24 16.66
CA ILE A 66 17.62 14.05 15.55
C ILE A 66 18.73 13.27 14.88
N ALA A 67 18.47 12.71 13.69
CA ALA A 67 19.47 12.02 12.88
C ALA A 67 19.57 12.68 11.52
N ARG A 68 20.80 12.98 11.08
CA ARG A 68 21.05 13.57 9.76
C ARG A 68 22.22 12.88 9.08
N GLN A 69 22.10 12.63 7.78
CA GLN A 69 23.24 12.22 6.92
C GLN A 69 24.07 11.08 7.54
N CYS A 70 23.40 10.09 8.10
CA CYS A 70 24.04 9.00 8.84
C CYS A 70 23.54 7.63 8.37
N GLU A 71 24.30 6.60 8.73
CA GLU A 71 24.01 5.22 8.38
C GLU A 71 23.64 4.44 9.65
N LEU A 72 22.48 3.79 9.64
CA LEU A 72 22.08 2.85 10.67
C LEU A 72 21.83 1.50 10.03
N GLY A 73 22.56 0.48 10.43
CA GLY A 73 22.41 -0.85 9.84
C GLY A 73 22.77 -1.94 10.81
N GLY A 74 22.60 -3.20 10.41
CA GLY A 74 22.91 -4.32 11.28
C GLY A 74 22.34 -5.63 10.78
N LYS A 75 22.68 -6.71 11.49
CA LYS A 75 22.09 -8.03 11.27
C LYS A 75 21.14 -8.34 12.41
N ASN A 76 19.95 -8.87 12.10
CA ASN A 76 18.95 -9.32 13.08
C ASN A 76 18.50 -8.24 14.09
N TRP A 77 18.57 -6.96 13.71
CA TRP A 77 18.09 -5.86 14.54
C TRP A 77 16.65 -5.50 14.19
N SER A 78 15.90 -4.99 15.17
CA SER A 78 14.48 -4.69 15.03
C SER A 78 14.22 -3.42 14.22
N GLY A 79 15.17 -2.48 14.20
CA GLY A 79 15.06 -1.18 13.58
C GLY A 79 14.94 -0.03 14.57
N ILE A 80 14.36 1.08 14.09
CA ILE A 80 14.06 2.26 14.90
C ILE A 80 12.56 2.28 15.21
N VAL A 81 12.20 2.37 16.49
CA VAL A 81 10.81 2.47 16.95
C VAL A 81 10.59 3.84 17.58
N LEU A 82 9.77 4.67 16.94
CA LEU A 82 9.37 6.00 17.43
C LEU A 82 7.99 5.88 18.09
N LYS A 83 7.88 6.19 19.37
CA LYS A 83 6.65 6.02 20.17
C LYS A 83 6.11 7.35 20.64
N GLY A 84 5.05 7.83 19.99
CA GLY A 84 4.39 9.07 20.38
C GLY A 84 5.28 10.31 20.29
N VAL A 85 6.29 10.29 19.42
CA VAL A 85 7.25 11.40 19.27
C VAL A 85 6.61 12.60 18.57
N GLY A 86 7.08 13.81 18.91
CA GLY A 86 6.62 15.06 18.31
C GLY A 86 7.21 15.36 16.93
N ALA A 87 6.75 16.45 16.30
CA ALA A 87 7.21 16.92 15.00
C ALA A 87 8.66 17.45 15.00
N ASP A 88 9.22 17.61 16.20
CA ASP A 88 10.60 17.99 16.44
C ASP A 88 11.56 16.79 16.35
N THR A 89 11.04 15.55 16.21
CA THR A 89 11.82 14.36 15.84
C THR A 89 12.03 14.31 14.33
N LEU A 90 13.29 14.22 13.90
CA LEU A 90 13.72 14.28 12.51
C LEU A 90 14.72 13.17 12.20
N LEU A 91 14.45 12.45 11.14
CA LEU A 91 15.43 11.65 10.43
C LEU A 91 15.53 12.22 9.01
N ALA A 92 16.70 12.73 8.64
CA ALA A 92 16.92 13.36 7.33
C ALA A 92 18.16 12.78 6.63
N ASP A 93 18.02 12.40 5.37
CA ASP A 93 19.13 11.95 4.51
C ASP A 93 19.92 10.77 5.11
N CYS A 94 19.25 9.90 5.88
CA CYS A 94 19.86 8.72 6.48
C CYS A 94 19.67 7.46 5.62
N ARG A 95 20.63 6.54 5.70
CA ARG A 95 20.51 5.17 5.14
C ARG A 95 20.20 4.21 6.28
N ILE A 96 19.11 3.46 6.17
CA ILE A 96 18.68 2.46 7.16
C ILE A 96 18.52 1.10 6.50
N SER A 97 19.27 0.10 6.97
CA SER A 97 19.33 -1.21 6.29
C SER A 97 19.41 -2.44 7.21
N GLY A 98 18.97 -3.58 6.69
CA GLY A 98 19.08 -4.89 7.35
C GLY A 98 18.15 -5.11 8.57
N ALA A 99 17.16 -4.25 8.77
CA ALA A 99 16.23 -4.31 9.90
C ALA A 99 15.01 -5.22 9.65
N ALA A 100 14.37 -5.66 10.73
CA ALA A 100 13.01 -6.20 10.64
C ALA A 100 12.01 -5.12 10.15
N THR A 101 12.04 -3.92 10.75
CA THR A 101 11.33 -2.76 10.24
C THR A 101 12.26 -1.55 10.34
N GLY A 102 12.67 -0.96 9.21
CA GLY A 102 13.64 0.15 9.23
C GLY A 102 13.24 1.28 10.19
N VAL A 103 12.02 1.81 10.00
CA VAL A 103 11.40 2.76 10.93
C VAL A 103 9.95 2.37 11.23
N LEU A 104 9.64 2.13 12.50
CA LEU A 104 8.28 1.95 13.00
C LEU A 104 7.84 3.20 13.77
N VAL A 105 6.71 3.79 13.39
CA VAL A 105 6.09 4.91 14.11
C VAL A 105 4.79 4.43 14.76
N GLU A 106 4.79 4.39 16.09
CA GLU A 106 3.63 4.10 16.92
C GLU A 106 3.08 5.39 17.52
N SER A 107 2.06 5.97 16.88
CA SER A 107 1.59 7.32 17.20
C SER A 107 2.67 8.40 17.00
N GLY A 108 2.28 9.68 17.02
CA GLY A 108 3.20 10.80 16.84
C GLY A 108 3.37 11.26 15.39
N GLU A 109 4.18 12.29 15.20
CA GLU A 109 4.26 13.08 13.95
C GLU A 109 5.71 13.39 13.50
N PRO A 110 6.64 12.40 13.53
CA PRO A 110 8.02 12.64 13.13
C PRO A 110 8.15 13.02 11.65
N ARG A 111 9.26 13.69 11.34
CA ARG A 111 9.68 14.03 9.98
C ARG A 111 10.69 13.01 9.46
N LEU A 112 10.31 12.28 8.41
CA LEU A 112 11.14 11.30 7.71
C LEU A 112 11.41 11.82 6.30
N GLU A 113 12.62 12.32 6.07
CA GLU A 113 12.97 13.12 4.89
C GLU A 113 14.21 12.54 4.20
N GLY A 114 14.16 12.34 2.87
CA GLY A 114 15.35 11.94 2.09
C GLY A 114 15.94 10.57 2.49
N LEU A 115 15.19 9.73 3.18
CA LEU A 115 15.72 8.48 3.72
C LEU A 115 15.91 7.43 2.63
N THR A 116 16.99 6.65 2.71
CA THR A 116 17.16 5.41 1.93
C THR A 116 16.91 4.20 2.83
N LEU A 117 15.83 3.46 2.57
CA LEU A 117 15.42 2.26 3.33
C LEU A 117 15.58 1.04 2.43
N GLU A 118 16.59 0.21 2.68
CA GLU A 118 16.85 -0.97 1.85
C GLU A 118 17.24 -2.25 2.59
N GLY A 119 16.94 -3.39 1.96
CA GLY A 119 17.27 -4.70 2.54
C GLY A 119 16.59 -4.97 3.89
N ASN A 120 15.56 -4.19 4.25
CA ASN A 120 14.76 -4.43 5.44
C ASN A 120 13.64 -5.42 5.11
N ARG A 121 12.95 -5.97 6.12
CA ARG A 121 11.70 -6.70 5.86
C ARG A 121 10.55 -5.74 5.56
N ILE A 122 10.41 -4.69 6.37
CA ILE A 122 9.55 -3.53 6.10
C ILE A 122 10.43 -2.28 6.13
N GLY A 123 10.32 -1.39 5.14
CA GLY A 123 11.06 -0.13 5.14
C GLY A 123 10.55 0.81 6.24
N ILE A 124 9.30 1.23 6.14
CA ILE A 124 8.61 2.08 7.12
C ILE A 124 7.25 1.46 7.49
N GLU A 125 6.91 1.42 8.77
CA GLU A 125 5.56 1.08 9.26
C GLU A 125 5.00 2.25 10.09
N LEU A 126 3.81 2.72 9.73
CA LEU A 126 3.09 3.78 10.44
C LEU A 126 1.79 3.21 11.00
N ARG A 127 1.57 3.31 12.31
CA ARG A 127 0.37 2.78 12.97
C ARG A 127 -0.15 3.65 14.10
N ARG A 128 -1.34 3.31 14.60
CA ARG A 128 -1.99 3.94 15.76
C ARG A 128 -2.14 5.45 15.60
N LYS A 129 -2.81 5.88 14.53
CA LYS A 129 -3.06 7.30 14.24
C LYS A 129 -1.78 8.16 14.09
N SER A 130 -0.65 7.57 13.72
CA SER A 130 0.54 8.34 13.38
C SER A 130 0.25 9.38 12.28
N ALA A 131 0.76 10.59 12.47
CA ALA A 131 0.66 11.71 11.53
C ALA A 131 2.03 12.07 10.92
N ALA A 132 2.96 11.12 10.85
CA ALA A 132 4.29 11.30 10.28
C ALA A 132 4.28 11.90 8.86
N THR A 133 5.34 12.62 8.51
CA THR A 133 5.62 13.05 7.12
C THR A 133 6.71 12.17 6.55
N VAL A 134 6.45 11.54 5.39
CA VAL A 134 7.40 10.72 4.64
C VAL A 134 7.61 11.38 3.28
N THR A 135 8.76 12.03 3.09
CA THR A 135 9.00 12.90 1.92
C THR A 135 10.35 12.63 1.29
N GLY A 136 10.39 12.47 -0.03
CA GLY A 136 11.65 12.34 -0.77
C GLY A 136 12.44 11.07 -0.46
N CYS A 137 11.81 10.06 0.15
CA CYS A 137 12.50 8.84 0.54
C CYS A 137 12.58 7.84 -0.62
N LEU A 138 13.64 7.03 -0.62
CA LEU A 138 13.82 5.85 -1.46
C LEU A 138 13.61 4.58 -0.64
N LEU A 139 12.56 3.83 -0.94
CA LEU A 139 12.24 2.56 -0.30
C LEU A 139 12.43 1.43 -1.31
N ARG A 140 13.56 0.74 -1.24
CA ARG A 140 13.95 -0.24 -2.26
C ARG A 140 14.39 -1.57 -1.70
N ASP A 141 14.21 -2.63 -2.47
CA ASP A 141 14.75 -3.97 -2.17
C ASP A 141 14.39 -4.45 -0.74
N ASN A 142 13.25 -4.00 -0.19
CA ASN A 142 12.76 -4.51 1.08
C ASN A 142 12.03 -5.82 0.82
N SER A 143 12.29 -6.85 1.60
CA SER A 143 11.84 -8.21 1.31
C SER A 143 10.31 -8.41 1.39
N ARG A 144 9.56 -7.46 1.96
CA ARG A 144 8.08 -7.48 1.91
C ARG A 144 7.48 -6.15 1.47
N VAL A 145 7.61 -5.10 2.27
CA VAL A 145 6.86 -3.84 2.06
C VAL A 145 7.80 -2.65 2.15
N GLY A 146 7.73 -1.72 1.20
CA GLY A 146 8.41 -0.43 1.32
C GLY A 146 7.78 0.38 2.46
N LEU A 147 6.55 0.86 2.27
CA LEU A 147 5.78 1.61 3.28
C LEU A 147 4.48 0.91 3.67
N PHE A 148 4.27 0.67 4.96
CA PHE A 148 3.02 0.13 5.49
C PHE A 148 2.31 1.18 6.36
N VAL A 149 1.20 1.73 5.89
CA VAL A 149 0.37 2.67 6.66
C VAL A 149 -0.89 1.95 7.13
N LYS A 150 -1.10 1.90 8.45
CA LYS A 150 -2.22 1.15 9.01
C LYS A 150 -2.86 1.77 10.26
N ASP A 151 -4.00 1.21 10.64
CA ASP A 151 -4.68 1.47 11.92
C ASP A 151 -4.92 2.97 12.18
N GLY A 152 -5.58 3.63 11.22
CA GLY A 152 -6.01 5.02 11.33
C GLY A 152 -4.91 6.07 11.20
N ALA A 153 -3.70 5.70 10.76
CA ALA A 153 -2.64 6.66 10.47
C ALA A 153 -3.04 7.65 9.35
N THR A 154 -2.68 8.91 9.53
CA THR A 154 -3.05 10.09 8.70
C THR A 154 -1.81 10.78 8.11
N ALA A 155 -0.79 9.98 7.79
CA ALA A 155 0.50 10.45 7.29
C ALA A 155 0.42 11.29 6.01
N ALA A 156 1.42 12.12 5.77
CA ALA A 156 1.68 12.72 4.46
C ALA A 156 2.78 11.93 3.76
N VAL A 157 2.50 11.40 2.57
CA VAL A 157 3.42 10.57 1.76
C VAL A 157 3.63 11.26 0.41
N VAL A 158 4.77 11.94 0.26
CA VAL A 158 5.00 12.89 -0.84
C VAL A 158 6.33 12.63 -1.53
N ASN A 159 6.32 12.55 -2.86
CA ASN A 159 7.55 12.49 -3.68
C ASN A 159 8.51 11.35 -3.28
N ASN A 160 7.99 10.20 -2.88
CA ASN A 160 8.81 9.03 -2.54
C ASN A 160 8.96 8.09 -3.74
N ARG A 161 10.03 7.30 -3.74
CA ARG A 161 10.30 6.25 -4.73
C ARG A 161 10.21 4.88 -4.07
N PHE A 162 9.41 4.00 -4.66
CA PHE A 162 9.19 2.62 -4.19
C PHE A 162 9.65 1.63 -5.27
N GLU A 163 10.74 0.92 -5.01
CA GLU A 163 11.44 0.19 -6.06
C GLU A 163 11.72 -1.25 -5.67
N LYS A 164 11.27 -2.21 -6.49
CA LYS A 164 11.67 -3.62 -6.37
C LYS A 164 11.45 -4.21 -4.96
N ASN A 165 10.39 -3.80 -4.26
CA ASN A 165 10.05 -4.38 -2.97
C ASN A 165 9.37 -5.75 -3.17
N GLY A 166 9.61 -6.70 -2.26
CA GLY A 166 9.29 -8.11 -2.47
C GLY A 166 7.79 -8.47 -2.52
N ARG A 167 6.89 -7.58 -2.06
CA ARG A 167 5.44 -7.79 -2.17
C ARG A 167 4.70 -6.52 -2.54
N PHE A 168 4.91 -5.44 -1.79
CA PHE A 168 4.22 -4.16 -1.99
C PHE A 168 5.23 -3.01 -1.97
N GLY A 169 5.14 -2.07 -2.91
CA GLY A 169 5.80 -0.77 -2.78
C GLY A 169 5.25 -0.03 -1.56
N ALA A 170 3.93 0.19 -1.54
CA ALA A 170 3.21 0.69 -0.38
C ALA A 170 1.91 -0.10 -0.11
N TYR A 171 1.53 -0.19 1.16
CA TYR A 171 0.29 -0.81 1.61
C TYR A 171 -0.46 0.11 2.57
N LEU A 172 -1.69 0.50 2.20
CA LEU A 172 -2.64 1.23 3.03
C LEU A 172 -3.71 0.27 3.56
N TYR A 173 -3.74 0.06 4.88
CA TYR A 173 -4.67 -0.85 5.56
C TYR A 173 -5.48 -0.11 6.62
N LYS A 174 -6.79 0.08 6.41
CA LYS A 174 -7.64 0.89 7.29
C LYS A 174 -7.00 2.24 7.60
N ALA A 175 -6.50 2.91 6.57
CA ALA A 175 -5.72 4.14 6.67
C ALA A 175 -6.20 5.19 5.68
N GLN A 176 -6.11 6.44 6.10
CA GLN A 176 -6.46 7.61 5.29
C GLN A 176 -5.34 8.65 5.41
N PRO A 177 -4.21 8.44 4.70
CA PRO A 177 -3.17 9.46 4.62
C PRO A 177 -3.76 10.81 4.20
N ARG A 178 -3.35 11.88 4.87
CA ARG A 178 -3.81 13.25 4.56
C ARG A 178 -3.32 13.73 3.19
N ARG A 179 -2.21 13.15 2.71
CA ARG A 179 -1.66 13.39 1.38
C ARG A 179 -0.95 12.14 0.87
N PHE A 180 -1.17 11.80 -0.39
CA PHE A 180 -0.47 10.74 -1.09
C PHE A 180 -0.23 11.18 -2.54
N THR A 181 0.88 11.90 -2.77
CA THR A 181 1.09 12.69 -3.99
C THR A 181 2.51 12.61 -4.52
N GLY A 182 2.67 12.56 -5.85
CA GLY A 182 3.98 12.66 -6.49
C GLY A 182 4.86 11.43 -6.30
N ASN A 183 4.31 10.32 -5.80
CA ASN A 183 5.11 9.12 -5.53
C ASN A 183 5.32 8.31 -6.81
N VAL A 184 6.45 7.63 -6.89
CA VAL A 184 6.85 6.80 -8.03
C VAL A 184 6.98 5.34 -7.58
N PHE A 185 6.34 4.43 -8.31
CA PHE A 185 6.37 2.98 -8.06
C PHE A 185 6.90 2.24 -9.28
N THR A 186 8.01 1.52 -9.12
CA THR A 186 8.65 0.81 -10.23
C THR A 186 9.14 -0.58 -9.85
N GLY A 187 8.83 -1.58 -10.69
CA GLY A 187 9.36 -2.94 -10.54
C GLY A 187 8.87 -3.69 -9.30
N ASN A 188 7.74 -3.30 -8.71
CA ASN A 188 7.15 -4.03 -7.58
C ASN A 188 6.16 -5.09 -8.09
N PRO A 189 6.02 -6.26 -7.44
CA PRO A 189 4.93 -7.20 -7.74
C PRO A 189 3.56 -6.53 -7.61
N THR A 190 3.40 -5.68 -6.60
CA THR A 190 2.30 -4.72 -6.53
C THR A 190 2.84 -3.35 -6.09
N GLY A 191 2.59 -2.31 -6.88
CA GLY A 191 3.03 -0.95 -6.58
C GLY A 191 2.37 -0.44 -5.30
N LEU A 192 1.05 -0.27 -5.35
CA LEU A 192 0.24 0.24 -4.26
C LEU A 192 -0.95 -0.68 -3.95
N MET A 193 -1.02 -1.18 -2.72
CA MET A 193 -2.18 -1.89 -2.18
C MET A 193 -3.01 -0.94 -1.31
N VAL A 194 -4.31 -0.83 -1.58
CA VAL A 194 -5.29 -0.16 -0.73
C VAL A 194 -6.35 -1.16 -0.33
N SER A 195 -6.46 -1.48 0.96
CA SER A 195 -7.31 -2.58 1.39
C SER A 195 -8.18 -2.24 2.59
N HIS A 196 -9.32 -2.93 2.64
CA HIS A 196 -10.34 -2.90 3.68
C HIS A 196 -11.19 -1.64 3.67
N TYR A 197 -12.46 -1.81 4.05
CA TYR A 197 -13.38 -0.72 4.29
C TYR A 197 -12.80 0.32 5.25
N GLY A 198 -13.09 1.60 4.97
CA GLY A 198 -12.52 2.74 5.65
C GLY A 198 -11.21 3.25 5.03
N SER A 199 -10.59 2.51 4.11
CA SER A 199 -9.45 2.99 3.31
C SER A 199 -9.94 3.75 2.08
N ASN A 200 -10.19 5.05 2.24
CA ASN A 200 -10.69 5.93 1.17
C ASN A 200 -9.72 7.11 0.88
N PRO A 201 -8.42 6.87 0.68
CA PRO A 201 -7.47 7.96 0.45
C PRO A 201 -7.67 8.62 -0.92
N ARG A 202 -7.17 9.86 -1.04
CA ARG A 202 -6.95 10.53 -2.34
C ARG A 202 -5.52 10.26 -2.80
N LEU A 203 -5.39 9.57 -3.92
CA LEU A 203 -4.13 9.21 -4.56
C LEU A 203 -3.98 10.09 -5.80
N VAL A 204 -3.09 11.08 -5.74
CA VAL A 204 -3.03 12.17 -6.73
C VAL A 204 -1.66 12.25 -7.36
N GLU A 205 -1.55 12.39 -8.68
CA GLU A 205 -0.27 12.70 -9.35
C GLU A 205 0.85 11.70 -9.02
N ASN A 206 0.51 10.41 -8.89
CA ASN A 206 1.52 9.36 -8.72
C ASN A 206 1.83 8.71 -10.08
N CYS A 207 3.07 8.23 -10.22
CA CYS A 207 3.53 7.50 -11.40
C CYS A 207 3.77 6.04 -11.03
N LEU A 208 3.14 5.10 -11.74
CA LEU A 208 3.24 3.68 -11.48
C LEU A 208 3.57 2.94 -12.79
N THR A 209 4.81 2.50 -12.93
CA THR A 209 5.33 1.92 -14.18
C THR A 209 6.11 0.62 -13.98
N GLY A 210 5.92 -0.36 -14.88
CA GLY A 210 6.68 -1.60 -14.85
C GLY A 210 6.44 -2.45 -13.60
N ASN A 211 5.25 -2.38 -13.00
CA ASN A 211 4.84 -3.22 -11.88
C ASN A 211 4.03 -4.42 -12.38
N GLY A 212 3.92 -5.48 -11.57
CA GLY A 212 2.96 -6.56 -11.83
C GLY A 212 1.53 -6.01 -11.75
N THR A 213 1.10 -5.54 -10.58
CA THR A 213 -0.11 -4.73 -10.45
C THR A 213 0.27 -3.32 -9.98
N ALA A 214 -0.06 -2.28 -10.75
CA ALA A 214 0.26 -0.91 -10.32
C ALA A 214 -0.55 -0.52 -9.08
N VAL A 215 -1.88 -0.59 -9.14
CA VAL A 215 -2.75 -0.35 -7.98
C VAL A 215 -3.70 -1.53 -7.76
N LEU A 216 -3.68 -2.12 -6.57
CA LEU A 216 -4.65 -3.11 -6.12
C LEU A 216 -5.56 -2.49 -5.06
N VAL A 217 -6.85 -2.42 -5.35
CA VAL A 217 -7.89 -1.99 -4.42
C VAL A 217 -8.69 -3.21 -4.00
N ASP A 218 -8.77 -3.48 -2.70
CA ASP A 218 -9.30 -4.73 -2.18
C ASP A 218 -10.21 -4.56 -0.94
N ARG A 219 -11.13 -5.50 -0.75
CA ARG A 219 -11.97 -5.66 0.45
C ARG A 219 -12.76 -4.39 0.80
N ALA A 220 -13.54 -3.88 -0.13
CA ALA A 220 -14.39 -2.69 0.06
C ALA A 220 -13.66 -1.38 0.35
N ALA A 221 -12.38 -1.28 -0.04
CA ALA A 221 -11.69 0.01 -0.10
C ALA A 221 -12.26 0.88 -1.24
N ARG A 222 -12.29 2.20 -1.04
CA ARG A 222 -12.86 3.16 -2.02
C ARG A 222 -11.97 4.40 -2.17
N PRO A 223 -10.72 4.26 -2.63
CA PRO A 223 -9.85 5.40 -2.88
C PRO A 223 -10.35 6.22 -4.08
N VAL A 224 -9.90 7.48 -4.14
CA VAL A 224 -10.02 8.32 -5.33
C VAL A 224 -8.64 8.40 -5.97
N LEU A 225 -8.52 7.90 -7.20
CA LEU A 225 -7.31 8.02 -8.01
C LEU A 225 -7.54 9.15 -9.00
N ARG A 226 -6.69 10.19 -8.94
CA ARG A 226 -6.80 11.33 -9.82
C ARG A 226 -5.47 11.79 -10.38
N ARG A 227 -5.39 12.06 -11.70
CA ARG A 227 -4.15 12.53 -12.36
C ARG A 227 -2.95 11.62 -12.14
N ASN A 228 -3.19 10.33 -11.94
CA ASN A 228 -2.10 9.36 -11.87
C ASN A 228 -1.71 8.92 -13.28
N ASP A 229 -0.44 8.60 -13.43
CA ASP A 229 0.15 8.05 -14.64
C ASP A 229 0.48 6.57 -14.39
N ILE A 230 -0.31 5.66 -14.98
CA ILE A 230 -0.29 4.22 -14.72
C ILE A 230 -0.01 3.49 -16.03
N ARG A 231 1.27 3.18 -16.30
CA ARG A 231 1.70 2.70 -17.62
C ARG A 231 2.60 1.49 -17.58
N ASP A 232 2.55 0.69 -18.64
CA ASP A 232 3.50 -0.41 -18.86
C ASP A 232 3.55 -1.40 -17.69
N ASN A 233 2.40 -1.66 -17.04
CA ASN A 233 2.24 -2.67 -16.00
C ASN A 233 1.57 -3.93 -16.57
N GLU A 234 1.69 -5.06 -15.88
CA GLU A 234 0.90 -6.23 -16.23
C GLU A 234 -0.61 -5.98 -15.97
N ILE A 235 -0.95 -5.34 -14.85
CA ILE A 235 -2.29 -4.81 -14.55
C ILE A 235 -2.17 -3.37 -14.06
N GLY A 236 -2.87 -2.43 -14.69
CA GLY A 236 -2.89 -1.02 -14.27
C GLY A 236 -3.60 -0.85 -12.92
N VAL A 237 -4.91 -1.09 -12.89
CA VAL A 237 -5.72 -1.05 -11.67
C VAL A 237 -6.51 -2.36 -11.51
N ARG A 238 -6.35 -3.05 -10.38
CA ARG A 238 -7.16 -4.23 -10.03
C ARG A 238 -8.13 -3.87 -8.91
N CYS A 239 -9.43 -3.95 -9.19
CA CYS A 239 -10.50 -3.80 -8.22
C CYS A 239 -10.98 -5.19 -7.82
N TYR A 240 -10.87 -5.52 -6.53
CA TYR A 240 -11.14 -6.86 -6.03
C TYR A 240 -12.03 -6.81 -4.79
N ARG A 241 -12.98 -7.75 -4.68
CA ARG A 241 -13.88 -7.92 -3.53
C ARG A 241 -14.56 -6.61 -3.09
N ARG A 242 -15.47 -6.12 -3.93
CA ARG A 242 -16.34 -4.94 -3.69
C ARG A 242 -15.61 -3.62 -3.54
N SER A 243 -14.51 -3.50 -4.25
CA SER A 243 -13.74 -2.26 -4.24
C SER A 243 -14.32 -1.31 -5.27
N ASP A 244 -14.75 -0.14 -4.81
CA ASP A 244 -15.45 0.86 -5.64
C ASP A 244 -14.64 2.15 -5.74
N PRO A 245 -13.41 2.14 -6.29
CA PRO A 245 -12.65 3.36 -6.45
C PRO A 245 -13.29 4.30 -7.47
N LEU A 246 -12.98 5.59 -7.33
CA LEU A 246 -13.22 6.57 -8.37
C LEU A 246 -11.91 6.82 -9.12
N LEU A 247 -11.91 6.53 -10.42
CA LEU A 247 -10.80 6.83 -11.34
C LEU A 247 -11.20 8.05 -12.18
N GLU A 248 -10.55 9.18 -11.95
CA GLU A 248 -10.82 10.45 -12.63
C GLU A 248 -9.53 11.05 -13.22
N LYS A 249 -9.51 11.44 -14.50
CA LYS A 249 -8.36 12.20 -15.07
C LYS A 249 -7.03 11.46 -14.96
N ASN A 250 -7.03 10.13 -15.00
CA ASN A 250 -5.80 9.34 -15.00
C ASN A 250 -5.40 8.98 -16.43
N ARG A 251 -4.10 8.80 -16.65
CA ARG A 251 -3.58 8.10 -17.81
C ARG A 251 -3.31 6.66 -17.41
N ILE A 252 -4.06 5.72 -17.98
CA ILE A 252 -3.92 4.28 -17.75
C ILE A 252 -3.69 3.65 -19.11
N SER A 253 -2.43 3.53 -19.54
CA SER A 253 -2.10 3.18 -20.93
C SER A 253 -0.93 2.22 -21.06
N GLY A 254 -0.90 1.39 -22.11
CA GLY A 254 0.22 0.47 -22.34
C GLY A 254 0.31 -0.71 -21.36
N ASN A 255 -0.70 -0.91 -20.51
CA ASN A 255 -0.74 -2.06 -19.60
C ASN A 255 -1.24 -3.30 -20.35
N ARG A 256 -0.85 -4.52 -19.94
CA ARG A 256 -1.45 -5.74 -20.51
C ARG A 256 -2.95 -5.75 -20.24
N THR A 257 -3.37 -5.42 -19.02
CA THR A 257 -4.76 -5.11 -18.67
C THR A 257 -4.84 -3.74 -18.01
N GLY A 258 -5.66 -2.82 -18.54
CA GLY A 258 -5.85 -1.47 -18.01
C GLY A 258 -6.50 -1.50 -16.63
N VAL A 259 -7.78 -1.89 -16.56
CA VAL A 259 -8.51 -2.08 -15.32
C VAL A 259 -9.17 -3.46 -15.26
N SER A 260 -8.76 -4.26 -14.28
CA SER A 260 -9.36 -5.55 -13.96
C SER A 260 -10.36 -5.38 -12.81
N ILE A 261 -11.57 -5.89 -12.98
CA ILE A 261 -12.69 -5.69 -12.05
C ILE A 261 -13.27 -7.04 -11.68
N ALA A 262 -13.26 -7.36 -10.39
CA ALA A 262 -13.67 -8.68 -9.94
C ALA A 262 -14.42 -8.69 -8.61
N TYR A 263 -15.22 -9.75 -8.44
CA TYR A 263 -15.96 -10.08 -7.22
C TYR A 263 -16.78 -8.89 -6.70
N SER A 264 -17.77 -8.50 -7.50
CA SER A 264 -18.76 -7.47 -7.18
C SER A 264 -18.15 -6.10 -6.89
N SER A 265 -17.08 -5.74 -7.60
CA SER A 265 -16.46 -4.42 -7.54
C SER A 265 -17.10 -3.49 -8.57
N TYR A 266 -17.48 -2.27 -8.17
CA TYR A 266 -18.17 -1.32 -9.06
C TYR A 266 -17.43 0.04 -9.07
N PRO A 267 -16.21 0.08 -9.64
CA PRO A 267 -15.50 1.34 -9.83
C PRO A 267 -16.27 2.27 -10.76
N ARG A 268 -15.98 3.57 -10.65
CA ARG A 268 -16.42 4.58 -11.63
C ARG A 268 -15.22 5.17 -12.33
N LEU A 269 -15.23 5.11 -13.65
CA LEU A 269 -14.16 5.60 -14.51
C LEU A 269 -14.72 6.74 -15.35
N ARG A 270 -14.13 7.92 -15.24
CA ARG A 270 -14.49 9.08 -16.08
C ARG A 270 -13.30 9.97 -16.32
N ASP A 271 -13.32 10.63 -17.47
CA ASP A 271 -12.28 11.57 -17.89
C ASP A 271 -10.89 10.94 -17.90
N ASN A 272 -10.75 9.63 -18.09
CA ASN A 272 -9.43 8.97 -18.17
C ASN A 272 -9.01 8.76 -19.61
N ASP A 273 -7.69 8.70 -19.83
CA ASP A 273 -7.08 8.11 -21.01
C ASP A 273 -6.83 6.62 -20.73
N LEU A 274 -7.56 5.74 -21.43
CA LEU A 274 -7.46 4.27 -21.35
C LEU A 274 -6.80 3.66 -22.61
N SER A 275 -6.05 4.46 -23.37
CA SER A 275 -5.50 4.05 -24.66
C SER A 275 -4.38 3.02 -24.57
N GLY A 276 -4.23 2.22 -25.63
CA GLY A 276 -3.05 1.36 -25.83
C GLY A 276 -2.86 0.22 -24.83
N ASN A 277 -3.87 -0.09 -23.99
CA ASN A 277 -3.84 -1.30 -23.18
C ASN A 277 -4.15 -2.53 -24.05
N GLY A 278 -3.63 -3.71 -23.69
CA GLY A 278 -3.98 -4.97 -24.37
C GLY A 278 -5.47 -5.28 -24.23
N THR A 279 -5.97 -5.25 -23.00
CA THR A 279 -7.40 -5.20 -22.68
C THR A 279 -7.64 -3.98 -21.80
N ALA A 280 -8.46 -3.02 -22.23
CA ALA A 280 -8.70 -1.79 -21.47
C ALA A 280 -9.47 -2.08 -20.18
N LEU A 281 -10.56 -2.86 -20.27
CA LEU A 281 -11.36 -3.29 -19.14
C LEU A 281 -11.62 -4.79 -19.19
N PHE A 282 -11.42 -5.48 -18.07
CA PHE A 282 -11.62 -6.93 -17.94
C PHE A 282 -12.46 -7.25 -16.71
N LEU A 283 -13.60 -7.91 -16.89
CA LEU A 283 -14.50 -8.32 -15.81
C LEU A 283 -14.29 -9.80 -15.43
N GLU A 284 -14.07 -10.10 -14.16
CA GLU A 284 -13.78 -11.46 -13.68
C GLU A 284 -14.70 -11.80 -12.49
N TYR A 285 -15.53 -12.85 -12.58
CA TYR A 285 -16.48 -13.18 -11.50
C TYR A 285 -17.33 -11.97 -11.06
N GLN A 286 -17.70 -11.11 -12.02
CA GLN A 286 -18.35 -9.83 -11.77
C GLN A 286 -19.85 -9.97 -12.08
N SER A 287 -20.69 -10.07 -11.05
CA SER A 287 -22.14 -10.19 -11.23
C SER A 287 -22.94 -9.53 -10.11
N ALA A 288 -23.82 -8.60 -10.48
CA ALA A 288 -24.78 -8.01 -9.56
C ALA A 288 -25.84 -9.02 -9.10
N GLN A 289 -26.16 -10.00 -9.95
CA GLN A 289 -27.10 -11.06 -9.57
C GLN A 289 -26.49 -11.97 -8.52
N TRP A 290 -25.25 -12.41 -8.73
CA TRP A 290 -24.51 -13.20 -7.75
C TRP A 290 -24.40 -12.45 -6.41
N GLU A 291 -24.07 -11.16 -6.45
CA GLU A 291 -23.93 -10.35 -5.23
C GLU A 291 -25.23 -10.25 -4.42
N ARG A 292 -26.39 -10.15 -5.10
CA ARG A 292 -27.71 -10.12 -4.46
C ARG A 292 -28.08 -11.47 -3.83
N GLU A 293 -27.78 -12.58 -4.51
CA GLU A 293 -28.23 -13.90 -4.10
C GLU A 293 -27.28 -14.60 -3.12
N LYS A 294 -25.96 -14.42 -3.28
CA LYS A 294 -24.92 -15.21 -2.58
C LYS A 294 -23.90 -14.36 -1.85
N GLY A 295 -23.78 -13.08 -2.18
CA GLY A 295 -22.74 -12.22 -1.65
C GLY A 295 -22.63 -12.28 -0.12
N ALA A 296 -23.73 -12.05 0.60
CA ALA A 296 -23.72 -11.96 2.06
C ALA A 296 -23.22 -13.26 2.72
N ALA A 297 -23.74 -14.42 2.28
CA ALA A 297 -23.38 -15.72 2.82
C ALA A 297 -21.91 -16.10 2.54
N ALA A 298 -21.40 -15.81 1.33
CA ALA A 298 -20.00 -16.05 0.99
C ALA A 298 -19.04 -15.31 1.93
N ARG A 299 -19.48 -14.18 2.49
CA ARG A 299 -18.65 -13.32 3.34
C ARG A 299 -18.59 -13.73 4.79
N GLU A 300 -19.68 -14.27 5.33
CA GLU A 300 -19.66 -14.90 6.65
C GLU A 300 -18.58 -16.00 6.69
N GLN A 301 -18.40 -16.71 5.58
CA GLN A 301 -17.36 -17.73 5.41
C GLN A 301 -15.95 -17.13 5.28
N GLU A 302 -15.76 -15.99 4.58
CA GLU A 302 -14.45 -15.32 4.41
C GLU A 302 -13.88 -14.70 5.70
N VAL A 303 -14.72 -14.21 6.62
CA VAL A 303 -14.28 -13.56 7.89
C VAL A 303 -13.38 -14.48 8.73
N SER A 304 -13.43 -15.79 8.48
CA SER A 304 -12.58 -16.79 9.12
C SER A 304 -11.10 -16.77 8.69
N ARG A 305 -10.70 -16.10 7.60
CA ARG A 305 -9.34 -16.20 7.01
C ARG A 305 -8.68 -14.83 6.73
N SER A 306 -7.87 -14.35 7.68
CA SER A 306 -7.02 -13.17 7.52
C SER A 306 -5.69 -13.49 6.83
N ALA A 307 -5.24 -12.65 5.88
CA ALA A 307 -3.98 -12.81 5.14
C ALA A 307 -2.69 -12.72 6.00
N PHE A 308 -2.83 -12.34 7.29
CA PHE A 308 -1.77 -12.30 8.28
C PHE A 308 -2.19 -12.89 9.64
N GLY A 309 -3.21 -13.75 9.68
CA GLY A 309 -3.58 -14.52 10.88
C GLY A 309 -4.22 -13.75 12.05
N GLY A 310 -4.51 -12.46 11.90
CA GLY A 310 -5.18 -11.67 12.94
C GLY A 310 -6.70 -11.69 12.81
N ARG A 311 -7.42 -11.92 13.93
CA ARG A 311 -8.88 -11.73 14.01
C ARG A 311 -9.23 -10.26 13.71
N PRO A 312 -10.22 -9.97 12.85
CA PRO A 312 -10.67 -8.60 12.63
C PRO A 312 -11.30 -8.04 13.92
N ARG A 313 -10.70 -6.99 14.49
CA ARG A 313 -11.20 -6.32 15.70
C ARG A 313 -12.44 -5.44 15.50
N GLN A 314 -13.00 -5.40 14.29
CA GLN A 314 -14.18 -4.63 13.98
C GLN A 314 -14.90 -5.25 12.79
N GLU A 315 -16.14 -5.71 13.03
CA GLU A 315 -17.05 -6.19 12.00
C GLU A 315 -17.55 -4.99 11.20
N VAL A 316 -17.01 -4.83 9.99
CA VAL A 316 -17.60 -3.91 9.01
C VAL A 316 -18.98 -4.47 8.69
N GLY A 317 -20.04 -3.70 8.93
CA GLY A 317 -21.41 -4.13 8.71
C GLY A 317 -21.73 -4.34 7.23
N GLU A 318 -22.78 -5.10 6.92
CA GLU A 318 -23.12 -5.40 5.52
C GLU A 318 -23.51 -4.14 4.73
N ALA A 319 -24.19 -3.18 5.36
CA ALA A 319 -24.54 -1.90 4.76
C ALA A 319 -23.30 -1.08 4.34
N GLU A 320 -22.22 -1.17 5.10
CA GLU A 320 -20.96 -0.46 4.83
C GLU A 320 -20.22 -1.06 3.63
N ARG A 321 -20.46 -2.34 3.35
CA ARG A 321 -19.81 -3.08 2.26
C ARG A 321 -20.61 -3.08 0.96
N ARG A 322 -21.87 -2.64 0.99
CA ARG A 322 -22.72 -2.64 -0.21
C ARG A 322 -22.23 -1.60 -1.21
N PRO A 323 -22.02 -1.96 -2.47
CA PRO A 323 -21.76 -0.99 -3.54
C PRO A 323 -22.94 -0.02 -3.67
N ARG A 324 -22.63 1.21 -4.10
CA ARG A 324 -23.62 2.30 -4.17
C ARG A 324 -24.74 2.04 -5.18
N LYS A 325 -24.46 1.22 -6.21
CA LYS A 325 -25.41 0.81 -7.24
C LYS A 325 -25.09 -0.62 -7.66
N LEU A 326 -26.12 -1.47 -7.71
CA LEU A 326 -26.04 -2.89 -8.11
C LEU A 326 -27.00 -3.14 -9.28
N ASP A 327 -26.78 -2.44 -10.39
CA ASP A 327 -27.61 -2.55 -11.58
C ASP A 327 -26.98 -3.42 -12.68
N GLY A 328 -25.93 -4.18 -12.34
CA GLY A 328 -25.23 -5.07 -13.26
C GLY A 328 -24.33 -4.34 -14.26
N THR A 329 -23.93 -3.11 -13.93
CA THR A 329 -23.09 -2.32 -14.84
C THR A 329 -21.92 -1.61 -14.20
N ILE A 330 -20.81 -1.56 -14.95
CA ILE A 330 -19.65 -0.74 -14.64
C ILE A 330 -19.76 0.58 -15.41
N ASP A 331 -19.69 1.70 -14.70
CA ASP A 331 -19.75 3.03 -15.31
C ASP A 331 -18.35 3.47 -15.78
N ALA A 332 -18.12 3.39 -17.09
CA ALA A 332 -16.89 3.79 -17.76
C ALA A 332 -17.16 4.84 -18.86
N ARG A 333 -18.16 5.70 -18.65
CA ARG A 333 -18.51 6.77 -19.58
C ARG A 333 -17.56 7.95 -19.45
N GLY A 334 -17.43 8.71 -20.54
CA GLY A 334 -16.60 9.90 -20.61
C GLY A 334 -15.11 9.59 -20.52
N ASN A 335 -14.66 8.41 -20.97
CA ASN A 335 -13.23 8.11 -21.11
C ASN A 335 -12.82 8.18 -22.58
N TRP A 336 -11.53 8.43 -22.82
CA TRP A 336 -10.91 8.30 -24.13
C TRP A 336 -10.22 6.94 -24.22
N TRP A 337 -10.37 6.26 -25.36
CA TRP A 337 -9.90 4.88 -25.55
C TRP A 337 -8.71 4.78 -26.50
N GLY A 338 -8.24 5.91 -27.04
CA GLY A 338 -7.25 5.97 -28.12
C GLY A 338 -7.91 6.04 -29.50
N THR A 339 -7.20 6.57 -30.50
CA THR A 339 -7.73 6.85 -31.84
C THR A 339 -8.41 5.65 -32.49
N ALA A 340 -7.74 4.49 -32.51
CA ALA A 340 -8.27 3.28 -33.15
C ALA A 340 -9.51 2.72 -32.43
N ALA A 341 -9.48 2.67 -31.10
CA ALA A 341 -10.58 2.20 -30.26
C ALA A 341 -11.80 3.15 -30.35
N THR A 342 -11.58 4.46 -30.32
CA THR A 342 -12.64 5.46 -30.51
C THR A 342 -13.27 5.34 -31.91
N ALA A 343 -12.48 5.09 -32.96
CA ALA A 343 -13.01 4.85 -34.31
C ALA A 343 -13.84 3.55 -34.38
N GLU A 344 -13.43 2.48 -33.67
CA GLU A 344 -14.23 1.26 -33.52
C GLU A 344 -15.58 1.55 -32.85
N LEU A 345 -15.59 2.28 -31.73
CA LEU A 345 -16.81 2.67 -31.03
C LEU A 345 -17.79 3.43 -31.95
N GLY A 346 -17.28 4.33 -32.78
CA GLY A 346 -18.10 5.05 -33.78
C GLY A 346 -18.75 4.14 -34.83
N ARG A 347 -18.16 2.98 -35.14
CA ARG A 347 -18.75 2.00 -36.08
C ARG A 347 -19.74 1.06 -35.42
N ILE A 348 -19.45 0.60 -34.20
CA ILE A 348 -20.28 -0.41 -33.50
C ILE A 348 -21.44 0.21 -32.71
N GLY A 349 -21.36 1.51 -32.42
CA GLY A 349 -22.36 2.25 -31.66
C GLY A 349 -22.35 1.98 -30.15
N ASP A 350 -23.25 2.65 -29.44
CA ASP A 350 -23.28 2.72 -27.97
C ASP A 350 -23.52 1.37 -27.27
N ASP A 351 -24.16 0.42 -27.97
CA ASP A 351 -24.48 -0.91 -27.46
C ASP A 351 -23.61 -2.02 -28.04
N GLY A 352 -22.64 -1.68 -28.90
CA GLY A 352 -21.73 -2.62 -29.56
C GLY A 352 -20.85 -3.42 -28.60
N ASN A 353 -20.10 -4.38 -29.16
CA ASN A 353 -19.11 -5.16 -28.42
C ASN A 353 -17.67 -4.75 -28.82
N PRO A 354 -17.05 -3.79 -28.12
CA PRO A 354 -15.72 -3.31 -28.47
C PRO A 354 -14.63 -4.33 -28.13
N SER A 355 -13.69 -4.55 -29.05
CA SER A 355 -12.62 -5.54 -28.96
C SER A 355 -11.67 -5.40 -27.76
N PHE A 356 -11.64 -4.24 -27.12
CA PHE A 356 -10.74 -3.89 -26.02
C PHE A 356 -11.43 -3.93 -24.63
N ILE A 357 -12.71 -4.25 -24.57
CA ILE A 357 -13.45 -4.50 -23.32
C ILE A 357 -13.86 -5.97 -23.32
N ASP A 358 -13.53 -6.68 -22.25
CA ASP A 358 -13.98 -8.06 -22.03
C ASP A 358 -15.01 -8.06 -20.88
N ASP A 359 -16.28 -8.16 -21.26
CA ASP A 359 -17.43 -8.13 -20.34
C ASP A 359 -18.49 -9.19 -20.68
N GLY A 360 -19.69 -9.06 -20.12
CA GLY A 360 -20.81 -9.98 -20.37
C GLY A 360 -21.31 -10.06 -21.82
N ARG A 361 -20.75 -9.29 -22.76
CA ARG A 361 -20.96 -9.47 -24.21
C ARG A 361 -20.06 -10.58 -24.76
N ASP A 362 -18.82 -10.67 -24.29
CA ASP A 362 -17.84 -11.68 -24.72
C ASP A 362 -18.01 -12.99 -23.96
N ARG A 363 -18.22 -12.89 -22.65
CA ARG A 363 -18.41 -14.02 -21.73
C ARG A 363 -19.72 -13.86 -20.98
N PRO A 364 -20.84 -14.35 -21.53
CA PRO A 364 -22.17 -14.09 -20.98
C PRO A 364 -22.36 -14.51 -19.52
N THR A 365 -21.65 -15.56 -19.10
CA THR A 365 -21.74 -16.10 -17.74
C THR A 365 -20.38 -16.57 -17.22
N PHE A 366 -20.28 -16.73 -15.90
CA PHE A 366 -19.23 -17.53 -15.26
C PHE A 366 -19.85 -18.60 -14.37
N GLU A 367 -19.12 -19.70 -14.15
CA GLU A 367 -19.55 -20.78 -13.26
C GLU A 367 -19.01 -20.57 -11.84
N GLU A 368 -19.89 -20.66 -10.84
CA GLU A 368 -19.50 -20.74 -9.43
C GLU A 368 -20.50 -21.57 -8.64
N GLY A 369 -19.99 -22.57 -7.90
CA GLY A 369 -20.83 -23.46 -7.09
C GLY A 369 -21.80 -24.30 -7.92
N GLY A 370 -21.41 -24.71 -9.14
CA GLY A 370 -22.23 -25.51 -10.05
C GLY A 370 -23.40 -24.75 -10.71
N ARG A 371 -23.40 -23.42 -10.63
CA ARG A 371 -24.40 -22.55 -11.28
C ARG A 371 -23.70 -21.49 -12.13
N ASN A 372 -24.30 -21.19 -13.29
CA ASN A 372 -23.89 -20.08 -14.13
C ASN A 372 -24.51 -18.76 -13.65
N TRP A 373 -23.68 -17.74 -13.52
CA TRP A 373 -24.06 -16.39 -13.13
C TRP A 373 -23.80 -15.44 -14.30
N PRO A 374 -24.76 -14.55 -14.64
CA PRO A 374 -24.54 -13.60 -15.72
C PRO A 374 -23.42 -12.64 -15.35
N LEU A 375 -22.48 -12.45 -16.27
CA LEU A 375 -21.43 -11.46 -16.12
C LEU A 375 -22.01 -10.06 -16.39
N ASP A 376 -21.63 -9.10 -15.56
CA ASP A 376 -22.04 -7.70 -15.72
C ASP A 376 -21.47 -7.09 -17.01
N ARG A 377 -21.98 -5.92 -17.39
CA ARG A 377 -21.56 -5.20 -18.60
C ARG A 377 -20.93 -3.85 -18.28
N VAL A 378 -20.05 -3.39 -19.15
CA VAL A 378 -19.52 -2.04 -19.13
C VAL A 378 -20.44 -1.11 -19.90
N ARG A 379 -20.70 0.07 -19.33
CA ARG A 379 -21.24 1.22 -20.05
C ARG A 379 -20.10 2.16 -20.42
N PHE A 380 -19.73 2.17 -21.68
CA PHE A 380 -18.65 3.01 -22.22
C PHE A 380 -19.15 4.28 -22.93
N ALA A 381 -20.44 4.34 -23.30
CA ALA A 381 -21.05 5.47 -24.00
C ALA A 381 -21.77 6.48 -23.06
N PRO A 382 -21.59 7.79 -23.26
CA PRO A 382 -20.75 8.42 -24.29
C PRO A 382 -19.26 8.27 -23.97
N TRP A 383 -18.41 8.22 -24.99
CA TRP A 383 -16.95 8.28 -24.87
C TRP A 383 -16.41 9.64 -25.33
N LEU A 384 -15.14 9.92 -25.01
CA LEU A 384 -14.45 11.11 -25.48
C LEU A 384 -13.82 10.89 -26.85
N ASN A 385 -13.79 11.93 -27.67
CA ASN A 385 -13.18 11.89 -29.01
C ASN A 385 -11.68 12.25 -29.01
N GLU A 386 -11.19 12.83 -27.91
CA GLU A 386 -9.80 13.25 -27.74
C GLU A 386 -9.28 12.93 -26.35
N ALA A 387 -7.95 12.94 -26.21
CA ALA A 387 -7.27 12.66 -24.95
C ALA A 387 -7.59 13.69 -23.87
N VAL A 388 -7.57 13.24 -22.60
CA VAL A 388 -7.73 14.10 -21.43
C VAL A 388 -6.34 14.46 -20.90
N TRP A 389 -6.03 15.76 -20.83
CA TRP A 389 -4.75 16.29 -20.35
C TRP A 389 -4.82 16.81 -18.91
#